data_AF-A0A7R9PNS3-F1
#
_entry.id   AF-A0A7R9PNS3-F1
#
_cell.length_a   1.000
_cell.length_b   1.000
_cell.length_c   1.000
_cell.angle_alpha   90.00
_cell.angle_beta   90.00
_cell.angle_gamma   90.00
#
_symmetry.space_group_name_H-M   'P 1'
#
loop_
_entity.id
_entity.type
_entity.pdbx_description
1 polymer ?
#
loop_
_entity_poly.entity_id
_entity_poly.type
_entity_poly.pdbx_seq_one_letter_code
_entity_poly.pdbx_strand_id
1 'polypeptide(L)'
;MAEQCSLDDQSAPVRCGGDRDGVNVSLLVPLVRKAELSRSEVQILIDLLLNKQQGPNDEHSEWYEGRQDPVVKLKKQLAEKEKALAEEQEAAQAVQSKLRELRSELNSERSRLTQMCRQLEEGLAAKTSEVQTLVTRLQLAAEAASAEKQALVQQGQQVIIIVVAGLAGVTVQLGQQITNIVWSLVQQDQQVTSIVWSLVHQEQQLQSKYNEEHILLCQMQEKDQTQGVFQQEILAQRQQLELHIARLSEAEGAYKAQVGQLQAQLHEQLNVNASLAVQLRDAQLERDGITQQLAHLQEVAVRAEEITRQLEVNFELFSLCLLPLMIPNLTFRQPCILFDSNVLLNLQESNHARSEVEHQLTALQHHDYEKTKEVQAERLRLGSDLEQLQAQVQRLREDKEHLTHQVSSLSGLEDEVSQLREENESLAAQVTAVTERPAAEGRENGDLHYPEEDKATFINHDTVVKQKDSLIESLTSELNIHKTETSRLSEELDVQREKNNLANALVVLSSTAEDGEIEVRISVG
;
A
#
# COMPACT_ATOMS: atom_id res chain seq x y z
N MET A 1 9.49 -24.81 -86.70
CA MET A 1 9.68 -23.65 -87.60
C MET A 1 11.16 -23.32 -87.50
N ALA A 2 12.05 -23.82 -88.36
CA ALA A 2 12.08 -23.72 -89.82
C ALA A 2 12.53 -22.33 -90.29
N GLU A 3 13.82 -22.21 -90.57
CA GLU A 3 14.34 -21.54 -91.77
C GLU A 3 15.78 -22.02 -92.04
N GLN A 4 16.12 -22.14 -93.32
CA GLN A 4 17.48 -22.33 -93.81
C GLN A 4 17.81 -21.09 -94.65
N CYS A 5 19.06 -20.62 -94.63
CA CYS A 5 19.52 -19.72 -95.67
C CYS A 5 20.95 -20.05 -96.09
N SER A 6 21.26 -19.77 -97.34
CA SER A 6 22.51 -20.06 -98.02
C SER A 6 23.03 -18.78 -98.67
N LEU A 7 24.34 -18.66 -98.89
CA LEU A 7 24.92 -18.30 -100.20
C LEU A 7 26.45 -18.25 -100.12
N ASP A 8 27.10 -18.74 -101.18
CA ASP A 8 28.51 -18.54 -101.49
C ASP A 8 28.71 -17.22 -102.24
N ASP A 9 29.93 -16.67 -102.23
CA ASP A 9 30.49 -15.96 -103.38
C ASP A 9 32.03 -16.08 -103.42
N GLN A 10 32.63 -15.94 -104.60
CA GLN A 10 34.08 -15.98 -104.84
C GLN A 10 34.49 -14.85 -105.80
N SER A 11 35.68 -14.28 -105.61
CA SER A 11 36.25 -13.29 -106.55
C SER A 11 37.77 -13.35 -106.61
N ALA A 12 38.33 -13.17 -107.80
CA ALA A 12 39.74 -13.42 -108.12
C ALA A 12 40.51 -12.13 -108.50
N PRO A 13 41.86 -12.11 -108.36
CA PRO A 13 42.68 -10.93 -108.64
C PRO A 13 43.13 -10.80 -110.11
N VAL A 14 43.48 -9.57 -110.52
CA VAL A 14 43.89 -9.18 -111.90
C VAL A 14 45.37 -8.76 -111.94
N ARG A 15 46.01 -8.84 -113.12
CA ARG A 15 47.46 -8.63 -113.29
C ARG A 15 47.84 -7.97 -114.64
N CYS A 16 48.53 -6.83 -114.59
CA CYS A 16 49.27 -6.16 -115.69
C CYS A 16 50.53 -5.50 -115.09
N GLY A 17 51.61 -5.17 -115.80
CA GLY A 17 51.88 -5.20 -117.25
C GLY A 17 52.27 -3.80 -117.76
N GLY A 18 53.44 -3.63 -118.39
CA GLY A 18 53.95 -2.33 -118.87
C GLY A 18 55.21 -2.46 -119.74
N ASP A 19 55.63 -1.37 -120.38
CA ASP A 19 56.69 -1.36 -121.41
C ASP A 19 57.55 -0.08 -121.42
N ARG A 20 58.65 -0.08 -122.21
CA ARG A 20 59.58 1.05 -122.43
C ARG A 20 59.96 1.19 -123.92
N ASP A 21 59.93 2.40 -124.46
CA ASP A 21 60.41 2.69 -125.83
C ASP A 21 61.88 3.16 -125.88
N GLY A 22 62.59 2.82 -126.96
CA GLY A 22 63.98 3.23 -127.23
C GLY A 22 64.23 3.58 -128.70
N VAL A 23 64.99 4.66 -128.94
CA VAL A 23 65.13 5.25 -130.29
C VAL A 23 66.16 4.51 -131.16
N ASN A 24 65.81 4.26 -132.42
CA ASN A 24 66.59 3.43 -133.34
C ASN A 24 67.81 4.16 -133.95
N VAL A 25 69.02 3.67 -133.63
CA VAL A 25 70.33 4.21 -134.05
C VAL A 25 70.47 4.35 -135.58
N SER A 26 69.77 3.52 -136.36
CA SER A 26 69.79 3.54 -137.83
C SER A 26 69.39 4.89 -138.45
N LEU A 27 68.61 5.69 -137.73
CA LEU A 27 68.17 7.02 -138.16
C LEU A 27 69.19 8.14 -137.86
N LEU A 28 70.09 7.97 -136.89
CA LEU A 28 71.11 8.98 -136.58
C LEU A 28 72.21 9.04 -137.64
N VAL A 29 72.67 7.89 -138.14
CA VAL A 29 73.85 7.81 -139.02
C VAL A 29 73.68 8.63 -140.32
N PRO A 30 72.52 8.63 -141.02
CA PRO A 30 72.29 9.49 -142.18
C PRO A 30 72.22 10.99 -141.83
N LEU A 31 71.71 11.34 -140.64
CA LEU A 31 71.58 12.73 -140.20
C LEU A 31 72.96 13.32 -139.85
N VAL A 32 73.77 12.60 -139.07
CA VAL A 32 75.15 13.02 -138.74
C VAL A 32 76.02 13.13 -140.00
N ARG A 33 75.81 12.28 -141.01
CA ARG A 33 76.50 12.39 -142.32
C ARG A 33 76.05 13.56 -143.21
N LYS A 34 74.91 14.20 -142.90
CA LYS A 34 74.38 15.36 -143.64
C LYS A 34 74.53 16.69 -142.89
N ALA A 35 74.89 16.65 -141.62
CA ALA A 35 75.20 17.86 -140.86
C ALA A 35 76.57 18.39 -141.28
N GLU A 36 76.64 19.66 -141.69
CA GLU A 36 77.90 20.36 -141.99
C GLU A 36 78.62 20.78 -140.70
N LEU A 37 79.01 19.78 -139.91
CA LEU A 37 79.70 19.95 -138.63
C LEU A 37 81.10 20.54 -138.85
N SER A 38 81.40 21.65 -138.17
CA SER A 38 82.75 22.21 -138.15
C SER A 38 83.75 21.24 -137.51
N ARG A 39 85.04 21.39 -137.83
CA ARG A 39 86.11 20.54 -137.24
C ARG A 39 86.12 20.59 -135.70
N SER A 40 85.72 21.73 -135.12
CA SER A 40 85.48 21.91 -133.68
C SER A 40 84.32 21.07 -133.16
N GLU A 41 83.16 21.06 -133.84
CA GLU A 41 81.99 20.27 -133.42
C GLU A 41 82.21 18.77 -133.62
N VAL A 42 82.94 18.37 -134.67
CA VAL A 42 83.38 16.96 -134.85
C VAL A 42 84.28 16.53 -133.69
N GLN A 43 85.21 17.36 -133.24
CA GLN A 43 86.05 17.05 -132.08
C GLN A 43 85.23 17.00 -130.78
N ILE A 44 84.35 17.97 -130.55
CA ILE A 44 83.43 17.98 -129.38
C ILE A 44 82.55 16.73 -129.36
N LEU A 45 82.07 16.27 -130.52
CA LEU A 45 81.27 15.05 -130.63
C LEU A 45 82.11 13.78 -130.37
N ILE A 46 83.36 13.73 -130.84
CA ILE A 46 84.32 12.66 -130.52
C ILE A 46 84.59 12.64 -129.01
N ASP A 47 84.85 13.78 -128.39
CA ASP A 47 85.16 13.90 -126.97
C ASP A 47 83.92 13.56 -126.11
N LEU A 48 82.71 13.90 -126.55
CA LEU A 48 81.45 13.49 -125.91
C LEU A 48 81.18 11.99 -126.04
N LEU A 49 81.47 11.39 -127.19
CA LEU A 49 81.30 9.95 -127.41
C LEU A 49 82.34 9.12 -126.65
N LEU A 50 83.59 9.59 -126.57
CA LEU A 50 84.64 8.99 -125.73
C LEU A 50 84.32 9.13 -124.24
N ASN A 51 83.89 10.30 -123.76
CA ASN A 51 83.42 10.47 -122.38
C ASN A 51 82.18 9.61 -122.08
N LYS A 52 81.28 9.37 -123.06
CA LYS A 52 80.17 8.42 -122.88
C LYS A 52 80.59 6.94 -122.92
N GLN A 53 81.74 6.59 -123.53
CA GLN A 53 82.32 5.25 -123.43
C GLN A 53 83.18 5.05 -122.17
N GLN A 54 83.56 6.13 -121.48
CA GLN A 54 84.37 6.10 -120.26
C GLN A 54 83.59 6.51 -118.99
N GLY A 55 82.31 6.90 -119.12
CA GLY A 55 81.39 7.02 -118.00
C GLY A 55 81.08 5.65 -117.37
N PRO A 56 80.69 5.61 -116.08
CA PRO A 56 80.48 4.36 -115.35
C PRO A 56 79.23 3.62 -115.84
N ASN A 57 79.41 2.71 -116.80
CA ASN A 57 78.35 1.91 -117.40
C ASN A 57 78.17 0.59 -116.62
N ASP A 58 77.64 0.69 -115.39
CA ASP A 58 77.47 -0.45 -114.45
C ASP A 58 76.68 -1.63 -115.06
N GLU A 59 75.80 -1.37 -116.04
CA GLU A 59 75.00 -2.37 -116.76
C GLU A 59 75.81 -3.41 -117.58
N HIS A 60 77.15 -3.30 -117.64
CA HIS A 60 78.03 -4.33 -118.20
C HIS A 60 78.82 -5.15 -117.16
N SER A 61 78.74 -4.81 -115.87
CA SER A 61 79.50 -5.49 -114.82
C SER A 61 78.96 -6.90 -114.51
N GLU A 62 77.64 -7.11 -114.64
CA GLU A 62 77.00 -8.43 -114.38
C GLU A 62 77.48 -9.57 -115.31
N TRP A 63 78.09 -9.26 -116.46
CA TRP A 63 78.50 -10.28 -117.44
C TRP A 63 79.79 -11.04 -117.08
N TYR A 64 80.55 -10.56 -116.08
CA TYR A 64 81.85 -11.14 -115.72
C TYR A 64 81.83 -11.97 -114.42
N GLU A 65 80.78 -11.89 -113.60
CA GLU A 65 80.72 -12.66 -112.35
C GLU A 65 80.11 -14.05 -112.54
N GLY A 66 80.99 -15.04 -112.74
CA GLY A 66 80.78 -16.43 -112.34
C GLY A 66 79.59 -17.16 -112.97
N ARG A 67 79.85 -17.88 -114.06
CA ARG A 67 78.94 -18.74 -114.86
C ARG A 67 78.22 -19.86 -114.07
N GLN A 68 77.38 -19.51 -113.11
CA GLN A 68 76.31 -20.39 -112.64
C GLN A 68 75.29 -20.54 -113.79
N ASP A 69 75.12 -21.76 -114.26
CA ASP A 69 74.07 -22.14 -115.20
C ASP A 69 72.71 -21.59 -114.71
N PRO A 70 71.93 -20.88 -115.56
CA PRO A 70 70.60 -20.39 -115.18
C PRO A 70 69.69 -21.51 -114.67
N VAL A 71 69.85 -22.75 -115.12
CA VAL A 71 69.12 -23.92 -114.58
C VAL A 71 69.50 -24.20 -113.11
N VAL A 72 70.75 -23.93 -112.71
CA VAL A 72 71.20 -24.09 -111.31
C VAL A 72 70.67 -22.93 -110.45
N LYS A 73 70.68 -21.68 -110.94
CA LYS A 73 70.04 -20.54 -110.25
C LYS A 73 68.54 -20.78 -110.06
N LEU A 74 67.84 -21.23 -111.10
CA LEU A 74 66.41 -21.56 -111.04
C LEU A 74 66.12 -22.75 -110.11
N LYS A 75 66.94 -23.81 -110.11
CA LYS A 75 66.80 -24.93 -109.16
C LYS A 75 67.02 -24.48 -107.71
N LYS A 76 67.98 -23.61 -107.45
CA LYS A 76 68.19 -23.04 -106.11
C LYS A 76 66.98 -22.21 -105.68
N GLN A 77 66.51 -21.29 -106.53
CA GLN A 77 65.33 -20.47 -106.25
C GLN A 77 64.06 -21.31 -106.07
N LEU A 78 63.89 -22.39 -106.82
CA LEU A 78 62.80 -23.35 -106.66
C LEU A 78 62.88 -24.03 -105.29
N ALA A 79 64.03 -24.59 -104.92
CA ALA A 79 64.23 -25.23 -103.61
C ALA A 79 64.06 -24.24 -102.44
N GLU A 80 64.49 -22.99 -102.59
CA GLU A 80 64.27 -21.92 -101.60
C GLU A 80 62.78 -21.54 -101.50
N LYS A 81 62.02 -21.58 -102.60
CA LYS A 81 60.57 -21.36 -102.62
C LYS A 81 59.78 -22.55 -102.09
N GLU A 82 60.19 -23.78 -102.39
CA GLU A 82 59.61 -25.02 -101.85
C GLU A 82 59.84 -25.09 -100.33
N LYS A 83 61.05 -24.72 -99.85
CA LYS A 83 61.34 -24.59 -98.42
C LYS A 83 60.48 -23.52 -97.75
N ALA A 84 60.40 -22.32 -98.33
CA ALA A 84 59.57 -21.24 -97.78
C ALA A 84 58.07 -21.62 -97.75
N LEU A 85 57.58 -22.32 -98.78
CA LEU A 85 56.21 -22.83 -98.83
C LEU A 85 55.97 -23.92 -97.77
N ALA A 86 56.94 -24.79 -97.51
CA ALA A 86 56.85 -25.78 -96.43
C ALA A 86 56.83 -25.11 -95.05
N GLU A 87 57.68 -24.11 -94.82
CA GLU A 87 57.70 -23.30 -93.58
C GLU A 87 56.38 -22.52 -93.39
N GLU A 88 55.80 -21.98 -94.47
CA GLU A 88 54.48 -21.34 -94.45
C GLU A 88 53.34 -22.36 -94.18
N GLN A 89 53.41 -23.57 -94.75
CA GLN A 89 52.45 -24.64 -94.49
C GLN A 89 52.53 -25.17 -93.05
N GLU A 90 53.73 -25.27 -92.47
CA GLU A 90 53.93 -25.65 -91.07
C GLU A 90 53.41 -24.54 -90.13
N ALA A 91 53.73 -23.27 -90.41
CA ALA A 91 53.19 -22.13 -89.67
C ALA A 91 51.65 -22.06 -89.74
N ALA A 92 51.06 -22.28 -90.91
CA ALA A 92 49.61 -22.34 -91.08
C ALA A 92 48.97 -23.50 -90.29
N GLN A 93 49.61 -24.68 -90.26
CA GLN A 93 49.16 -25.81 -89.45
C GLN A 93 49.26 -25.51 -87.94
N ALA A 94 50.32 -24.83 -87.49
CA ALA A 94 50.51 -24.40 -86.10
C ALA A 94 49.49 -23.32 -85.68
N VAL A 95 49.12 -22.41 -86.59
CA VAL A 95 48.01 -21.46 -86.34
C VAL A 95 46.67 -22.20 -86.27
N GLN A 96 46.42 -23.19 -87.15
CA GLN A 96 45.18 -23.97 -87.12
C GLN A 96 45.04 -24.88 -85.89
N SER A 97 46.13 -25.44 -85.36
CA SER A 97 46.08 -26.23 -84.12
C SER A 97 45.75 -25.33 -82.93
N LYS A 98 46.42 -24.18 -82.81
CA LYS A 98 46.18 -23.19 -81.76
C LYS A 98 44.77 -22.58 -81.83
N LEU A 99 44.24 -22.38 -83.03
CA LEU A 99 42.84 -21.97 -83.24
C LEU A 99 41.83 -23.07 -82.83
N ARG A 100 42.19 -24.35 -82.96
CA ARG A 100 41.37 -25.47 -82.45
C ARG A 100 41.42 -25.58 -80.93
N GLU A 101 42.59 -25.38 -80.35
CA GLU A 101 42.83 -25.33 -78.90
C GLU A 101 42.00 -24.22 -78.24
N LEU A 102 42.16 -22.97 -78.67
CA LEU A 102 41.40 -21.81 -78.19
C LEU A 102 39.87 -21.98 -78.36
N ARG A 103 39.41 -22.63 -79.44
CA ARG A 103 37.98 -22.97 -79.63
C ARG A 103 37.49 -24.03 -78.64
N SER A 104 38.35 -24.94 -78.20
CA SER A 104 38.02 -25.94 -77.18
C SER A 104 37.97 -25.32 -75.78
N GLU A 105 38.92 -24.43 -75.44
CA GLU A 105 38.96 -23.68 -74.19
C GLU A 105 37.77 -22.71 -74.06
N LEU A 106 37.45 -21.97 -75.12
CA LEU A 106 36.29 -21.09 -75.14
C LEU A 106 34.97 -21.87 -74.94
N ASN A 107 34.87 -23.08 -75.49
CA ASN A 107 33.70 -23.93 -75.30
C ASN A 107 33.65 -24.56 -73.90
N SER A 108 34.78 -24.95 -73.31
CA SER A 108 34.81 -25.52 -71.95
C SER A 108 34.50 -24.46 -70.90
N GLU A 109 35.07 -23.25 -71.00
CA GLU A 109 34.73 -22.13 -70.12
C GLU A 109 33.29 -21.64 -70.32
N ARG A 110 32.80 -21.56 -71.57
CA ARG A 110 31.38 -21.25 -71.81
C ARG A 110 30.46 -22.29 -71.15
N SER A 111 30.82 -23.57 -71.19
CA SER A 111 30.08 -24.63 -70.50
C SER A 111 30.14 -24.46 -68.98
N ARG A 112 31.34 -24.19 -68.43
CA ARG A 112 31.57 -23.98 -66.98
C ARG A 112 30.79 -22.78 -66.44
N LEU A 113 30.82 -21.65 -67.14
CA LEU A 113 30.02 -20.47 -66.82
C LEU A 113 28.52 -20.76 -66.91
N THR A 114 28.06 -21.46 -67.96
CA THR A 114 26.64 -21.84 -68.09
C THR A 114 26.17 -22.75 -66.94
N GLN A 115 27.03 -23.66 -66.47
CA GLN A 115 26.76 -24.51 -65.30
C GLN A 115 26.74 -23.68 -64.01
N MET A 116 27.70 -22.78 -63.81
CA MET A 116 27.78 -21.93 -62.62
C MET A 116 26.58 -20.97 -62.53
N CYS A 117 26.13 -20.38 -63.65
CA CYS A 117 24.91 -19.57 -63.67
C CYS A 117 23.69 -20.38 -63.21
N ARG A 118 23.49 -21.60 -63.74
CA ARG A 118 22.38 -22.47 -63.31
C ARG A 118 22.44 -22.83 -61.83
N GLN A 119 23.63 -23.13 -61.30
CA GLN A 119 23.80 -23.42 -59.87
C GLN A 119 23.46 -22.20 -58.99
N LEU A 120 23.75 -20.98 -59.45
CA LEU A 120 23.36 -19.75 -58.77
C LEU A 120 21.86 -19.45 -58.91
N GLU A 121 21.26 -19.71 -60.08
CA GLU A 121 19.81 -19.59 -60.33
C GLU A 121 19.01 -20.59 -59.47
N GLU A 122 19.43 -21.85 -59.41
CA GLU A 122 18.84 -22.91 -58.57
C GLU A 122 18.99 -22.58 -57.08
N GLY A 123 20.18 -22.12 -56.65
CA GLY A 123 20.44 -21.69 -55.28
C GLY A 123 19.61 -20.46 -54.86
N LEU A 124 19.45 -19.49 -55.77
CA LEU A 124 18.60 -18.32 -55.56
C LEU A 124 17.13 -18.74 -55.42
N ALA A 125 16.61 -19.56 -56.35
CA ALA A 125 15.24 -20.05 -56.31
C ALA A 125 14.93 -20.85 -55.04
N ALA A 126 15.88 -21.70 -54.60
CA ALA A 126 15.78 -22.41 -53.33
C ALA A 126 15.67 -21.43 -52.15
N LYS A 127 16.53 -20.40 -52.09
CA LYS A 127 16.49 -19.38 -51.03
C LYS A 127 15.23 -18.52 -51.07
N THR A 128 14.70 -18.18 -52.24
CA THR A 128 13.39 -17.52 -52.38
C THR A 128 12.27 -18.38 -51.80
N SER A 129 12.27 -19.70 -52.05
CA SER A 129 11.26 -20.63 -51.50
C SER A 129 11.36 -20.79 -49.98
N GLU A 130 12.58 -20.76 -49.43
CA GLU A 130 12.85 -20.79 -47.99
C GLU A 130 12.33 -19.51 -47.31
N VAL A 131 12.63 -18.33 -47.87
CA VAL A 131 12.09 -17.05 -47.41
C VAL A 131 10.56 -17.03 -47.46
N GLN A 132 9.94 -17.50 -48.55
CA GLN A 132 8.48 -17.57 -48.67
C GLN A 132 7.86 -18.49 -47.58
N THR A 133 8.55 -19.58 -47.25
CA THR A 133 8.13 -20.51 -46.18
C THR A 133 8.27 -19.88 -44.79
N LEU A 134 9.35 -19.12 -44.55
CA LEU A 134 9.56 -18.39 -43.30
C LEU A 134 8.55 -17.25 -43.11
N VAL A 135 8.27 -16.46 -44.16
CA VAL A 135 7.21 -15.44 -44.16
C VAL A 135 5.86 -16.05 -43.82
N THR A 136 5.50 -17.19 -44.43
CA THR A 136 4.25 -17.89 -44.14
C THR A 136 4.18 -18.37 -42.69
N ARG A 137 5.29 -18.87 -42.13
CA ARG A 137 5.38 -19.26 -40.71
C ARG A 137 5.27 -18.08 -39.75
N LEU A 138 5.91 -16.94 -40.06
CA LEU A 138 5.83 -15.73 -39.26
C LEU A 138 4.40 -15.15 -39.25
N GLN A 139 3.73 -15.16 -40.40
CA GLN A 139 2.32 -14.73 -40.51
C GLN A 139 1.41 -15.57 -39.60
N LEU A 140 1.50 -16.91 -39.68
CA LEU A 140 0.72 -17.82 -38.84
C LEU A 140 1.04 -17.66 -37.34
N ALA A 141 2.31 -17.39 -36.98
CA ALA A 141 2.70 -17.14 -35.59
C ALA A 141 2.14 -15.80 -35.07
N ALA A 142 2.16 -14.75 -35.89
CA ALA A 142 1.57 -13.45 -35.55
C ALA A 142 0.04 -13.53 -35.40
N GLU A 143 -0.63 -14.27 -36.29
CA GLU A 143 -2.07 -14.55 -36.20
C GLU A 143 -2.41 -15.31 -34.90
N ALA A 144 -1.66 -16.37 -34.57
CA ALA A 144 -1.84 -17.13 -33.34
C ALA A 144 -1.64 -16.27 -32.08
N ALA A 145 -0.55 -15.48 -32.01
CA ALA A 145 -0.32 -14.56 -30.90
C ALA A 145 -1.39 -13.47 -30.78
N SER A 146 -1.97 -13.02 -31.91
CA SER A 146 -3.09 -12.08 -31.90
C SER A 146 -4.37 -12.70 -31.35
N ALA A 147 -4.63 -13.98 -31.63
CA ALA A 147 -5.77 -14.73 -31.12
C ALA A 147 -5.62 -15.03 -29.62
N GLU A 148 -4.43 -15.41 -29.17
CA GLU A 148 -4.12 -15.59 -27.73
C GLU A 148 -4.31 -14.28 -26.96
N LYS A 149 -3.79 -13.16 -27.48
CA LYS A 149 -4.01 -11.82 -26.89
C LYS A 149 -5.50 -11.47 -26.79
N GLN A 150 -6.31 -11.80 -27.80
CA GLN A 150 -7.76 -11.60 -27.75
C GLN A 150 -8.43 -12.50 -26.70
N ALA A 151 -8.03 -13.76 -26.58
CA ALA A 151 -8.55 -14.67 -25.56
C ALA A 151 -8.22 -14.21 -24.13
N LEU A 152 -6.98 -13.77 -23.88
CA LEU A 152 -6.57 -13.21 -22.59
C LEU A 152 -7.32 -11.91 -22.24
N VAL A 153 -7.57 -11.04 -23.21
CA VAL A 153 -8.41 -9.84 -23.01
C VAL A 153 -9.86 -10.20 -22.67
N GLN A 154 -10.45 -11.20 -23.34
CA GLN A 154 -11.79 -11.69 -23.01
C GLN A 154 -11.83 -12.32 -21.60
N GLN A 155 -10.83 -13.13 -21.23
CA GLN A 155 -10.72 -13.70 -19.88
C GLN A 155 -10.61 -12.61 -18.81
N GLY A 156 -9.78 -11.59 -19.04
CA GLY A 156 -9.66 -10.43 -18.14
C GLY A 156 -10.99 -9.67 -17.98
N GLN A 157 -11.72 -9.44 -19.07
CA GLN A 157 -13.06 -8.83 -19.01
C GLN A 157 -14.05 -9.67 -18.21
N GLN A 158 -14.08 -10.99 -18.38
CA GLN A 158 -14.95 -11.88 -17.61
C GLN A 158 -14.60 -11.86 -16.10
N VAL A 159 -13.31 -11.86 -15.74
CA VAL A 159 -12.87 -11.74 -14.33
C VAL A 159 -13.31 -10.39 -13.76
N ILE A 160 -13.17 -9.29 -14.49
CA ILE A 160 -13.65 -7.96 -14.06
C ILE A 160 -15.16 -7.98 -13.81
N ILE A 161 -15.95 -8.56 -14.72
CA ILE A 161 -17.41 -8.67 -14.58
C ILE A 161 -17.79 -9.47 -13.32
N ILE A 162 -17.13 -10.61 -13.08
CA ILE A 162 -17.37 -11.46 -11.91
C ILE A 162 -17.01 -10.72 -10.60
N VAL A 163 -15.86 -10.06 -10.54
CA VAL A 163 -15.41 -9.31 -9.35
C VAL A 163 -16.32 -8.12 -9.07
N VAL A 164 -16.70 -7.34 -10.10
CA VAL A 164 -17.62 -6.20 -9.94
C VAL A 164 -19.02 -6.66 -9.49
N ALA A 165 -19.54 -7.76 -10.05
CA ALA A 165 -20.81 -8.35 -9.61
C ALA A 165 -20.75 -8.86 -8.16
N GLY A 166 -19.64 -9.48 -7.74
CA GLY A 166 -19.41 -9.93 -6.37
C GLY A 166 -19.37 -8.76 -5.37
N LEU A 167 -18.63 -7.70 -5.68
CA LEU A 167 -18.58 -6.48 -4.86
C LEU A 167 -19.94 -5.76 -4.77
N ALA A 168 -20.70 -5.73 -5.86
CA ALA A 168 -22.07 -5.22 -5.86
C ALA A 168 -22.99 -6.06 -4.95
N GLY A 169 -22.87 -7.39 -4.98
CA GLY A 169 -23.61 -8.28 -4.08
C GLY A 169 -23.30 -8.03 -2.60
N VAL A 170 -22.01 -7.96 -2.23
CA VAL A 170 -21.57 -7.72 -0.85
C VAL A 170 -22.00 -6.35 -0.35
N THR A 171 -21.89 -5.29 -1.16
CA THR A 171 -22.31 -3.93 -0.75
C THR A 171 -23.82 -3.83 -0.55
N VAL A 172 -24.64 -4.48 -1.38
CA VAL A 172 -26.10 -4.57 -1.16
C VAL A 172 -26.42 -5.36 0.11
N GLN A 173 -25.75 -6.50 0.36
CA GLN A 173 -25.95 -7.31 1.56
C GLN A 173 -25.61 -6.55 2.85
N LEU A 174 -24.49 -5.83 2.87
CA LEU A 174 -24.10 -4.99 4.01
C LEU A 174 -25.07 -3.81 4.21
N GLY A 175 -25.51 -3.17 3.13
CA GLY A 175 -26.52 -2.10 3.18
C GLY A 175 -27.85 -2.57 3.79
N GLN A 176 -28.30 -3.78 3.45
CA GLN A 176 -29.49 -4.38 4.06
C GLN A 176 -29.27 -4.73 5.54
N GLN A 177 -28.11 -5.26 5.93
CA GLN A 177 -27.80 -5.54 7.34
C GLN A 177 -27.77 -4.25 8.18
N ILE A 178 -27.12 -3.19 7.69
CA ILE A 178 -27.11 -1.87 8.35
C ILE A 178 -28.54 -1.33 8.49
N THR A 179 -29.36 -1.44 7.45
CA THR A 179 -30.77 -0.99 7.48
C THR A 179 -31.59 -1.74 8.53
N ASN A 180 -31.42 -3.06 8.63
CA ASN A 180 -32.08 -3.88 9.64
C ASN A 180 -31.65 -3.52 11.07
N ILE A 181 -30.35 -3.27 11.28
CA ILE A 181 -29.79 -2.85 12.58
C ILE A 181 -30.32 -1.47 12.98
N VAL A 182 -30.29 -0.49 12.07
CA VAL A 182 -30.83 0.86 12.30
C VAL A 182 -32.31 0.82 12.65
N TRP A 183 -33.11 0.00 11.95
CA TRP A 183 -34.53 -0.16 12.27
C TRP A 183 -34.77 -0.75 13.67
N SER A 184 -33.98 -1.77 14.06
CA SER A 184 -34.03 -2.36 15.40
C SER A 184 -33.66 -1.37 16.50
N LEU A 185 -32.63 -0.55 16.28
CA LEU A 185 -32.20 0.50 17.22
C LEU A 185 -33.28 1.58 17.39
N VAL A 186 -33.92 2.02 16.30
CA VAL A 186 -35.05 2.97 16.35
C VAL A 186 -36.25 2.37 17.11
N GLN A 187 -36.52 1.07 16.94
CA GLN A 187 -37.58 0.40 17.71
C GLN A 187 -37.25 0.34 19.21
N GLN A 188 -35.98 0.10 19.57
CA GLN A 188 -35.53 0.09 20.96
C GLN A 188 -35.60 1.49 21.60
N ASP A 189 -35.19 2.54 20.87
CA ASP A 189 -35.27 3.93 21.31
C ASP A 189 -36.72 4.38 21.59
N GLN A 190 -37.68 3.96 20.75
CA GLN A 190 -39.11 4.19 21.00
C GLN A 190 -39.61 3.47 22.28
N GLN A 191 -39.15 2.25 22.55
CA GLN A 191 -39.49 1.54 23.78
C GLN A 191 -38.91 2.24 25.02
N VAL A 192 -37.64 2.64 24.98
CA VAL A 192 -36.99 3.39 26.07
C VAL A 192 -37.71 4.71 26.31
N THR A 193 -38.03 5.46 25.24
CA THR A 193 -38.80 6.72 25.33
C THR A 193 -40.17 6.51 25.98
N SER A 194 -40.89 5.43 25.63
CA SER A 194 -42.18 5.10 26.24
C SER A 194 -42.06 4.77 27.73
N ILE A 195 -40.99 4.05 28.13
CA ILE A 195 -40.74 3.71 29.55
C ILE A 195 -40.40 4.98 30.34
N VAL A 196 -39.50 5.82 29.81
CA VAL A 196 -39.14 7.11 30.43
C VAL A 196 -40.37 8.00 30.62
N TRP A 197 -41.25 8.09 29.62
CA TRP A 197 -42.50 8.86 29.75
C TRP A 197 -43.41 8.32 30.86
N SER A 198 -43.55 7.00 30.98
CA SER A 198 -44.35 6.41 32.08
C SER A 198 -43.74 6.63 33.47
N LEU A 199 -42.40 6.61 33.60
CA LEU A 199 -41.72 6.82 34.87
C LEU A 199 -41.80 8.28 35.31
N VAL A 200 -41.61 9.24 34.38
CA VAL A 200 -41.80 10.68 34.66
C VAL A 200 -43.24 10.97 35.09
N HIS A 201 -44.23 10.33 34.46
CA HIS A 201 -45.62 10.48 34.88
C HIS A 201 -45.88 9.89 36.28
N GLN A 202 -45.30 8.72 36.60
CA GLN A 202 -45.39 8.13 37.93
C GLN A 202 -44.72 9.00 39.01
N GLU A 203 -43.55 9.57 38.72
CA GLU A 203 -42.87 10.50 39.62
C GLU A 203 -43.75 11.73 39.89
N GLN A 204 -44.35 12.32 38.86
CA GLN A 204 -45.22 13.49 39.01
C GLN A 204 -46.49 13.18 39.82
N GLN A 205 -47.05 11.96 39.71
CA GLN A 205 -48.14 11.52 40.59
C GLN A 205 -47.70 11.38 42.06
N LEU A 206 -46.48 10.87 42.31
CA LEU A 206 -45.93 10.77 43.67
C LEU A 206 -45.63 12.15 44.26
N GLN A 207 -45.11 13.08 43.46
CA GLN A 207 -44.91 14.48 43.86
C GLN A 207 -46.24 15.17 44.23
N SER A 208 -47.34 14.93 43.50
CA SER A 208 -48.67 15.44 43.89
C SER A 208 -49.09 14.94 45.27
N LYS A 209 -49.04 13.61 45.47
CA LYS A 209 -49.39 12.98 46.76
C LYS A 209 -48.52 13.48 47.91
N TYR A 210 -47.21 13.62 47.70
CA TYR A 210 -46.31 14.18 48.69
C TYR A 210 -46.67 15.62 49.06
N ASN A 211 -47.03 16.46 48.07
CA ASN A 211 -47.49 17.82 48.33
C ASN A 211 -48.84 17.85 49.08
N GLU A 212 -49.77 16.96 48.74
CA GLU A 212 -51.06 16.79 49.42
C GLU A 212 -50.86 16.36 50.89
N GLU A 213 -50.00 15.38 51.15
CA GLU A 213 -49.63 14.92 52.50
C GLU A 213 -48.89 16.00 53.30
N HIS A 214 -48.00 16.77 52.66
CA HIS A 214 -47.30 17.89 53.30
C HIS A 214 -48.28 19.03 53.67
N ILE A 215 -49.24 19.35 52.82
CA ILE A 215 -50.31 20.33 53.13
C ILE A 215 -51.16 19.83 54.30
N LEU A 216 -51.53 18.55 54.32
CA LEU A 216 -52.26 17.94 55.43
C LEU A 216 -51.47 18.00 56.74
N LEU A 217 -50.16 17.72 56.70
CA LEU A 217 -49.29 17.79 57.87
C LEU A 217 -49.20 19.22 58.44
N CYS A 218 -49.05 20.23 57.58
CA CYS A 218 -49.11 21.64 58.00
C CYS A 218 -50.46 21.98 58.65
N GLN A 219 -51.59 21.55 58.08
CA GLN A 219 -52.92 21.77 58.66
C GLN A 219 -53.13 21.04 60.00
N MET A 220 -52.49 19.88 60.22
CA MET A 220 -52.52 19.23 61.53
C MET A 220 -51.64 20.00 62.54
N GLN A 221 -50.46 20.46 62.14
CA GLN A 221 -49.58 21.25 63.00
C GLN A 221 -50.24 22.59 63.41
N GLU A 222 -51.00 23.24 62.53
CA GLU A 222 -51.81 24.42 62.85
C GLU A 222 -52.96 24.11 63.84
N LYS A 223 -53.60 22.93 63.72
CA LYS A 223 -54.64 22.46 64.66
C LYS A 223 -54.05 22.14 66.03
N ASP A 224 -52.90 21.48 66.09
CA ASP A 224 -52.21 21.18 67.35
C ASP A 224 -51.73 22.47 68.03
N GLN A 225 -51.22 23.45 67.28
CA GLN A 225 -50.85 24.76 67.82
C GLN A 225 -52.08 25.52 68.36
N THR A 226 -53.17 25.59 67.61
CA THR A 226 -54.40 26.28 68.05
C THR A 226 -55.09 25.57 69.22
N GLN A 227 -55.05 24.23 69.27
CA GLN A 227 -55.49 23.45 70.43
C GLN A 227 -54.58 23.67 71.64
N GLY A 228 -53.26 23.79 71.45
CA GLY A 228 -52.30 24.13 72.50
C GLY A 228 -52.56 25.51 73.11
N VAL A 229 -52.78 26.53 72.27
CA VAL A 229 -53.19 27.88 72.72
C VAL A 229 -54.52 27.83 73.48
N PHE A 230 -55.51 27.06 72.99
CA PHE A 230 -56.80 26.91 73.68
C PHE A 230 -56.67 26.19 75.04
N GLN A 231 -55.81 25.17 75.16
CA GLN A 231 -55.50 24.57 76.46
C GLN A 231 -54.78 25.54 77.40
N GLN A 232 -53.85 26.35 76.88
CA GLN A 232 -53.14 27.37 77.66
C GLN A 232 -54.09 28.46 78.18
N GLU A 233 -55.06 28.88 77.37
CA GLU A 233 -56.13 29.81 77.76
C GLU A 233 -57.04 29.21 78.85
N ILE A 234 -57.45 27.94 78.73
CA ILE A 234 -58.20 27.24 79.79
C ILE A 234 -57.40 27.18 81.10
N LEU A 235 -56.09 26.93 81.04
CA LEU A 235 -55.22 26.91 82.21
C LEU A 235 -55.09 28.31 82.84
N ALA A 236 -55.00 29.37 82.04
CA ALA A 236 -54.96 30.76 82.53
C ALA A 236 -56.29 31.15 83.22
N GLN A 237 -57.42 30.84 82.60
CA GLN A 237 -58.75 31.06 83.18
C GLN A 237 -58.93 30.27 84.49
N ARG A 238 -58.44 29.03 84.56
CA ARG A 238 -58.44 28.24 85.81
C ARG A 238 -57.60 28.90 86.90
N GLN A 239 -56.38 29.37 86.59
CA GLN A 239 -55.53 30.08 87.56
C GLN A 239 -56.20 31.37 88.07
N GLN A 240 -56.90 32.10 87.19
CA GLN A 240 -57.67 33.29 87.59
C GLN A 240 -58.84 32.96 88.52
N LEU A 241 -59.53 31.83 88.29
CA LEU A 241 -60.59 31.33 89.18
C LEU A 241 -60.04 30.86 90.54
N GLU A 242 -58.91 30.15 90.56
CA GLU A 242 -58.25 29.72 91.80
C GLU A 242 -57.78 30.93 92.63
N LEU A 243 -57.25 31.99 91.99
CA LEU A 243 -56.95 33.28 92.63
C LEU A 243 -58.21 33.99 93.16
N HIS A 244 -59.36 33.86 92.49
CA HIS A 244 -60.61 34.44 92.97
C HIS A 244 -61.15 33.68 94.19
N ILE A 245 -61.09 32.34 94.17
CA ILE A 245 -61.45 31.48 95.30
C ILE A 245 -60.56 31.78 96.51
N ALA A 246 -59.25 31.93 96.32
CA ALA A 246 -58.32 32.30 97.40
C ALA A 246 -58.73 33.63 98.07
N ARG A 247 -59.02 34.68 97.29
CA ARG A 247 -59.49 35.98 97.82
C ARG A 247 -60.84 35.88 98.55
N LEU A 248 -61.74 35.02 98.07
CA LEU A 248 -63.01 34.75 98.75
C LEU A 248 -62.80 34.00 100.07
N SER A 249 -61.86 33.05 100.13
CA SER A 249 -61.47 32.35 101.36
C SER A 249 -60.79 33.28 102.38
N GLU A 250 -59.95 34.21 101.92
CA GLU A 250 -59.37 35.27 102.76
C GLU A 250 -60.45 36.19 103.34
N ALA A 251 -61.43 36.61 102.52
CA ALA A 251 -62.56 37.40 102.97
C ALA A 251 -63.45 36.63 103.97
N GLU A 252 -63.73 35.34 103.72
CA GLU A 252 -64.45 34.46 104.66
C GLU A 252 -63.68 34.33 105.99
N GLY A 253 -62.36 34.21 105.94
CA GLY A 253 -61.48 34.23 107.12
C GLY A 253 -61.57 35.55 107.90
N ALA A 254 -61.58 36.69 107.21
CA ALA A 254 -61.76 38.00 107.82
C ALA A 254 -63.14 38.16 108.48
N TYR A 255 -64.22 37.72 107.82
CA TYR A 255 -65.57 37.72 108.41
C TYR A 255 -65.67 36.78 109.63
N LYS A 256 -65.04 35.59 109.58
CA LYS A 256 -64.95 34.69 110.74
C LYS A 256 -64.20 35.32 111.91
N ALA A 257 -63.09 36.02 111.66
CA ALA A 257 -62.35 36.75 112.68
C ALA A 257 -63.19 37.89 113.29
N GLN A 258 -63.95 38.62 112.48
CA GLN A 258 -64.87 39.67 112.93
C GLN A 258 -66.01 39.12 113.80
N VAL A 259 -66.59 37.96 113.43
CA VAL A 259 -67.57 37.25 114.27
C VAL A 259 -66.94 36.80 115.59
N GLY A 260 -65.71 36.29 115.58
CA GLY A 260 -64.97 35.92 116.79
C GLY A 260 -64.73 37.11 117.73
N GLN A 261 -64.40 38.30 117.19
CA GLN A 261 -64.29 39.53 117.98
C GLN A 261 -65.62 39.95 118.62
N LEU A 262 -66.73 39.88 117.87
CA LEU A 262 -68.06 40.17 118.41
C LEU A 262 -68.49 39.16 119.49
N GLN A 263 -68.14 37.88 119.35
CA GLN A 263 -68.37 36.86 120.37
C GLN A 263 -67.54 37.11 121.63
N ALA A 264 -66.28 37.54 121.50
CA ALA A 264 -65.43 37.92 122.63
C ALA A 264 -66.00 39.13 123.39
N GLN A 265 -66.42 40.18 122.68
CA GLN A 265 -67.08 41.35 123.27
C GLN A 265 -68.38 40.99 123.99
N LEU A 266 -69.18 40.07 123.44
CA LEU A 266 -70.40 39.59 124.11
C LEU A 266 -70.07 38.80 125.38
N HIS A 267 -69.00 37.99 125.38
CA HIS A 267 -68.55 37.25 126.55
C HIS A 267 -68.00 38.18 127.66
N GLU A 268 -67.30 39.26 127.28
CA GLU A 268 -66.85 40.31 128.21
C GLU A 268 -68.04 41.02 128.88
N GLN A 269 -69.09 41.37 128.11
CA GLN A 269 -70.34 41.93 128.63
C GLN A 269 -71.08 40.96 129.58
N LEU A 270 -71.05 39.65 129.30
CA LEU A 270 -71.61 38.64 130.21
C LEU A 270 -70.82 38.55 131.53
N ASN A 271 -69.49 38.67 131.49
CA ASN A 271 -68.65 38.68 132.69
C ASN A 271 -68.83 39.96 133.53
N VAL A 272 -69.07 41.12 132.90
CA VAL A 272 -69.46 42.36 133.60
C VAL A 272 -70.84 42.23 134.26
N ASN A 273 -71.82 41.64 133.59
CA ASN A 273 -73.13 41.34 134.21
C ASN A 273 -72.99 40.33 135.37
N ALA A 274 -72.09 39.35 135.27
CA ALA A 274 -71.81 38.41 136.36
C ALA A 274 -71.22 39.10 137.60
N SER A 275 -70.28 40.05 137.44
CA SER A 275 -69.70 40.77 138.58
C SER A 275 -70.71 41.73 139.25
N LEU A 276 -71.56 42.41 138.47
CA LEU A 276 -72.68 43.20 138.99
C LEU A 276 -73.69 42.33 139.76
N ALA A 277 -73.95 41.10 139.31
CA ALA A 277 -74.82 40.15 140.00
C ALA A 277 -74.23 39.62 141.33
N VAL A 278 -72.89 39.57 141.47
CA VAL A 278 -72.22 39.28 142.74
C VAL A 278 -72.35 40.47 143.69
N GLN A 279 -72.05 41.69 143.24
CA GLN A 279 -72.17 42.90 144.07
C GLN A 279 -73.60 43.12 144.60
N LEU A 280 -74.62 42.82 143.80
CA LEU A 280 -76.02 42.82 144.24
C LEU A 280 -76.33 41.77 145.32
N ARG A 281 -75.65 40.63 145.31
CA ARG A 281 -75.83 39.55 146.30
C ARG A 281 -75.13 39.87 147.62
N ASP A 282 -73.95 40.48 147.57
CA ASP A 282 -73.23 40.90 148.77
C ASP A 282 -74.00 42.02 149.51
N ALA A 283 -74.56 42.99 148.78
CA ALA A 283 -75.44 44.01 149.35
C ALA A 283 -76.76 43.44 149.92
N GLN A 284 -77.23 42.30 149.43
CA GLN A 284 -78.37 41.58 150.03
C GLN A 284 -77.98 40.89 151.35
N LEU A 285 -76.77 40.32 151.43
CA LEU A 285 -76.27 39.68 152.64
C LEU A 285 -76.05 40.68 153.80
N GLU A 286 -75.54 41.89 153.54
CA GLU A 286 -75.44 42.94 154.57
C GLU A 286 -76.83 43.34 155.12
N ARG A 287 -77.81 43.52 154.23
CA ARG A 287 -79.20 43.83 154.61
C ARG A 287 -79.81 42.73 155.47
N ASP A 288 -79.60 41.48 155.11
CA ASP A 288 -80.22 40.33 155.78
C ASP A 288 -79.52 40.01 157.13
N GLY A 289 -78.24 40.36 157.28
CA GLY A 289 -77.56 40.35 158.57
C GLY A 289 -78.13 41.37 159.58
N ILE A 290 -78.53 42.55 159.13
CA ILE A 290 -79.15 43.59 159.99
C ILE A 290 -80.54 43.14 160.48
N THR A 291 -81.33 42.44 159.66
CA THR A 291 -82.62 41.88 160.10
C THR A 291 -82.47 40.69 161.05
N GLN A 292 -81.42 39.87 160.93
CA GLN A 292 -81.13 38.82 161.92
C GLN A 292 -80.80 39.38 163.32
N GLN A 293 -80.09 40.50 163.41
CA GLN A 293 -79.79 41.15 164.70
C GLN A 293 -81.06 41.67 165.40
N LEU A 294 -82.08 42.09 164.65
CA LEU A 294 -83.39 42.47 165.19
C LEU A 294 -84.21 41.26 165.66
N ALA A 295 -84.17 40.14 164.94
CA ALA A 295 -84.88 38.92 165.33
C ALA A 295 -84.33 38.29 166.63
N HIS A 296 -83.00 38.24 166.79
CA HIS A 296 -82.37 37.51 167.89
C HIS A 296 -82.71 38.08 169.28
N LEU A 297 -82.89 39.40 169.41
CA LEU A 297 -83.32 40.05 170.66
C LEU A 297 -84.78 39.77 171.04
N GLN A 298 -85.59 39.25 170.12
CA GLN A 298 -87.03 39.04 170.31
C GLN A 298 -87.38 37.58 170.67
N GLU A 299 -86.48 36.62 170.39
CA GLU A 299 -86.72 35.18 170.60
C GLU A 299 -86.15 34.65 171.94
N VAL A 300 -85.20 35.37 172.57
CA VAL A 300 -84.73 35.11 173.95
C VAL A 300 -85.87 35.14 174.99
N ALA A 301 -87.04 35.68 174.63
CA ALA A 301 -88.21 35.78 175.49
C ALA A 301 -89.09 34.51 175.58
N VAL A 302 -88.97 33.52 174.67
CA VAL A 302 -89.99 32.44 174.52
C VAL A 302 -89.41 31.02 174.64
N ARG A 303 -88.60 30.81 175.68
CA ARG A 303 -88.19 29.49 176.23
C ARG A 303 -87.19 28.72 175.34
N ALA A 304 -86.24 27.95 175.86
CA ALA A 304 -86.23 27.11 177.06
C ALA A 304 -87.09 25.82 176.93
N GLU A 305 -86.89 25.08 175.85
CA GLU A 305 -87.05 23.62 175.83
C GLU A 305 -86.09 22.98 174.78
N GLU A 306 -85.25 22.05 175.25
CA GLU A 306 -84.61 20.92 174.54
C GLU A 306 -84.15 21.11 173.07
N ILE A 307 -82.88 21.44 172.78
CA ILE A 307 -81.63 20.66 173.00
C ILE A 307 -81.65 19.24 172.38
N THR A 308 -80.80 19.04 171.36
CA THR A 308 -80.39 17.76 170.71
C THR A 308 -81.44 17.04 169.81
N ARG A 309 -81.07 16.24 168.78
CA ARG A 309 -79.78 15.55 168.51
C ARG A 309 -79.43 15.23 167.01
N GLN A 310 -78.37 15.86 166.49
CA GLN A 310 -77.20 15.32 165.71
C GLN A 310 -77.27 14.61 164.30
N LEU A 311 -76.49 15.18 163.32
CA LEU A 311 -75.47 14.56 162.36
C LEU A 311 -75.94 13.61 161.19
N GLU A 312 -75.27 13.27 160.05
CA GLU A 312 -73.99 13.59 159.29
C GLU A 312 -74.10 13.03 157.79
N VAL A 313 -73.18 12.96 156.76
CA VAL A 313 -71.70 13.12 156.51
C VAL A 313 -71.32 13.37 154.98
N ASN A 314 -70.01 13.63 154.68
CA ASN A 314 -69.12 13.69 153.45
C ASN A 314 -69.48 13.04 152.05
N PHE A 315 -68.90 13.33 150.84
CA PHE A 315 -67.61 13.86 150.23
C PHE A 315 -66.57 12.78 149.74
N GLU A 316 -65.68 12.85 148.69
CA GLU A 316 -65.02 13.91 147.83
C GLU A 316 -64.83 13.63 146.25
N LEU A 317 -63.58 13.49 145.69
CA LEU A 317 -63.11 13.81 144.27
C LEU A 317 -62.06 12.77 143.65
N PHE A 318 -61.17 12.91 142.62
CA PHE A 318 -60.57 13.97 141.72
C PHE A 318 -59.65 13.46 140.50
N SER A 319 -59.54 14.18 139.34
CA SER A 319 -58.39 14.31 138.33
C SER A 319 -57.72 13.11 137.53
N LEU A 320 -56.83 13.23 136.48
CA LEU A 320 -56.63 14.07 135.22
C LEU A 320 -55.43 13.60 134.26
N CYS A 321 -55.26 14.17 133.02
CA CYS A 321 -54.05 14.23 132.08
C CYS A 321 -53.59 12.98 131.21
N LEU A 322 -52.74 12.95 130.12
CA LEU A 322 -52.05 13.90 129.15
C LEU A 322 -51.55 13.25 127.78
N LEU A 323 -50.65 13.87 126.94
CA LEU A 323 -50.30 13.67 125.47
C LEU A 323 -48.76 13.93 125.11
N PRO A 324 -48.19 14.09 123.84
CA PRO A 324 -48.23 13.43 122.46
C PRO A 324 -46.88 13.35 121.56
N LEU A 325 -46.93 12.83 120.29
CA LEU A 325 -46.24 13.25 118.98
C LEU A 325 -44.83 12.76 118.40
N MET A 326 -44.69 12.78 117.03
CA MET A 326 -43.50 13.01 116.08
C MET A 326 -42.94 11.94 115.05
N ILE A 327 -42.53 12.36 113.80
CA ILE A 327 -41.92 11.55 112.65
C ILE A 327 -41.19 12.41 111.53
N PRO A 328 -39.98 12.05 110.97
CA PRO A 328 -39.53 12.52 109.60
C PRO A 328 -38.45 11.71 108.73
N ASN A 329 -38.44 11.89 107.39
CA ASN A 329 -37.32 11.84 106.34
C ASN A 329 -36.49 10.54 106.03
N LEU A 330 -35.58 10.33 105.02
CA LEU A 330 -35.25 10.68 103.56
C LEU A 330 -34.03 9.73 103.07
N THR A 331 -33.33 9.66 101.90
CA THR A 331 -33.15 10.35 100.57
C THR A 331 -32.35 9.53 99.46
N PHE A 332 -32.61 9.74 98.14
CA PHE A 332 -31.73 9.80 96.91
C PHE A 332 -30.92 8.63 96.19
N ARG A 333 -31.07 8.61 94.83
CA ARG A 333 -30.17 8.21 93.68
C ARG A 333 -30.25 6.83 92.95
N GLN A 334 -29.98 6.90 91.62
CA GLN A 334 -29.93 5.90 90.52
C GLN A 334 -28.45 5.66 90.05
N PRO A 335 -28.09 4.80 89.04
CA PRO A 335 -28.90 4.17 87.97
C PRO A 335 -28.76 2.63 87.81
N CYS A 336 -29.41 2.07 86.78
CA CYS A 336 -29.38 0.63 86.43
C CYS A 336 -28.78 0.38 85.03
N ILE A 337 -28.28 -0.83 84.79
CA ILE A 337 -27.81 -1.33 83.48
C ILE A 337 -28.57 -2.63 83.17
N LEU A 338 -28.98 -2.80 81.92
CA LEU A 338 -29.33 -4.10 81.33
C LEU A 338 -28.45 -4.32 80.10
N PHE A 339 -28.09 -5.57 79.84
CA PHE A 339 -27.19 -5.95 78.73
C PHE A 339 -27.95 -6.75 77.67
N ASP A 340 -27.57 -6.57 76.42
CA ASP A 340 -28.43 -6.82 75.26
C ASP A 340 -28.28 -8.23 74.65
N SER A 341 -29.35 -8.73 74.02
CA SER A 341 -29.44 -10.08 73.43
C SER A 341 -29.28 -10.07 71.91
N ASN A 342 -28.32 -9.29 71.39
CA ASN A 342 -28.18 -8.99 69.96
C ASN A 342 -26.88 -9.51 69.27
N VAL A 343 -26.02 -10.25 69.98
CA VAL A 343 -24.68 -10.63 69.47
C VAL A 343 -24.71 -11.82 68.50
N LEU A 344 -25.68 -12.74 68.62
CA LEU A 344 -25.69 -13.99 67.84
C LEU A 344 -26.22 -13.85 66.40
N LEU A 345 -27.21 -12.97 66.16
CA LEU A 345 -27.83 -12.83 64.83
C LEU A 345 -26.85 -12.18 63.82
N ASN A 346 -26.25 -11.06 64.23
CA ASN A 346 -25.26 -10.31 63.46
C ASN A 346 -24.06 -11.17 62.99
N LEU A 347 -23.67 -12.18 63.76
CA LEU A 347 -22.57 -13.07 63.40
C LEU A 347 -22.94 -14.06 62.28
N GLN A 348 -24.21 -14.45 62.19
CA GLN A 348 -24.68 -15.35 61.13
C GLN A 348 -24.84 -14.61 59.80
N GLU A 349 -25.44 -13.42 59.82
CA GLU A 349 -25.62 -12.56 58.64
C GLU A 349 -24.27 -12.12 58.05
N SER A 350 -23.33 -11.71 58.90
CA SER A 350 -21.95 -11.36 58.50
C SER A 350 -21.21 -12.51 57.82
N ASN A 351 -21.35 -13.75 58.33
CA ASN A 351 -20.74 -14.93 57.69
C ASN A 351 -21.41 -15.29 56.35
N HIS A 352 -22.72 -15.06 56.19
CA HIS A 352 -23.40 -15.33 54.92
C HIS A 352 -23.00 -14.31 53.85
N ALA A 353 -23.02 -13.02 54.18
CA ALA A 353 -22.53 -11.95 53.30
C ALA A 353 -21.06 -12.16 52.91
N ARG A 354 -20.21 -12.62 53.85
CA ARG A 354 -18.82 -12.99 53.55
C ARG A 354 -18.73 -14.15 52.54
N SER A 355 -19.50 -15.22 52.73
CA SER A 355 -19.51 -16.36 51.80
C SER A 355 -19.98 -15.96 50.41
N GLU A 356 -20.94 -15.04 50.31
CA GLU A 356 -21.42 -14.50 49.04
C GLU A 356 -20.35 -13.66 48.34
N VAL A 357 -19.63 -12.80 49.08
CA VAL A 357 -18.48 -12.04 48.55
C VAL A 357 -17.34 -12.96 48.09
N GLU A 358 -17.04 -14.04 48.82
CA GLU A 358 -16.02 -15.02 48.40
C GLU A 358 -16.43 -15.79 47.11
N HIS A 359 -17.73 -16.06 46.92
CA HIS A 359 -18.26 -16.60 45.66
C HIS A 359 -18.24 -15.57 44.51
N GLN A 360 -18.61 -14.32 44.75
CA GLN A 360 -18.54 -13.26 43.73
C GLN A 360 -17.09 -12.99 43.31
N LEU A 361 -16.14 -12.98 44.25
CA LEU A 361 -14.72 -12.80 43.98
C LEU A 361 -14.14 -13.94 43.14
N THR A 362 -14.48 -15.19 43.43
CA THR A 362 -14.02 -16.35 42.64
C THR A 362 -14.65 -16.41 41.25
N ALA A 363 -15.92 -15.99 41.10
CA ALA A 363 -16.56 -15.83 39.79
C ALA A 363 -15.89 -14.73 38.94
N LEU A 364 -15.56 -13.58 39.54
CA LEU A 364 -14.82 -12.51 38.86
C LEU A 364 -13.41 -12.96 38.44
N GLN A 365 -12.67 -13.63 39.33
CA GLN A 365 -11.35 -14.19 39.01
C GLN A 365 -11.40 -15.19 37.85
N HIS A 366 -12.45 -16.02 37.77
CA HIS A 366 -12.62 -16.93 36.65
C HIS A 366 -12.94 -16.18 35.34
N HIS A 367 -13.81 -15.19 35.40
CA HIS A 367 -14.18 -14.36 34.25
C HIS A 367 -13.00 -13.55 33.68
N ASP A 368 -12.15 -12.99 34.55
CA ASP A 368 -10.91 -12.30 34.14
C ASP A 368 -9.87 -13.28 33.57
N TYR A 369 -9.80 -14.52 34.09
CA TYR A 369 -8.97 -15.58 33.52
C TYR A 369 -9.44 -16.01 32.12
N GLU A 370 -10.76 -16.14 31.89
CA GLU A 370 -11.28 -16.44 30.55
C GLU A 370 -11.06 -15.28 29.58
N LYS A 371 -11.34 -14.03 29.98
CA LYS A 371 -11.06 -12.84 29.16
C LYS A 371 -9.59 -12.69 28.80
N THR A 372 -8.67 -12.92 29.74
CA THR A 372 -7.23 -12.84 29.44
C THR A 372 -6.78 -13.98 28.51
N LYS A 373 -7.42 -15.16 28.59
CA LYS A 373 -7.21 -16.25 27.64
C LYS A 373 -7.77 -15.95 26.24
N GLU A 374 -8.93 -15.31 26.12
CA GLU A 374 -9.50 -14.84 24.85
C GLU A 374 -8.59 -13.78 24.20
N VAL A 375 -8.20 -12.74 24.95
CA VAL A 375 -7.27 -11.70 24.47
C VAL A 375 -5.91 -12.29 24.06
N GLN A 376 -5.40 -13.30 24.79
CA GLN A 376 -4.16 -13.99 24.41
C GLN A 376 -4.33 -14.78 23.10
N ALA A 377 -5.48 -15.41 22.87
CA ALA A 377 -5.77 -16.14 21.63
C ALA A 377 -5.96 -15.20 20.44
N GLU A 378 -6.67 -14.09 20.61
CA GLU A 378 -6.82 -13.05 19.59
C GLU A 378 -5.47 -12.40 19.25
N ARG A 379 -4.63 -12.14 20.26
CA ARG A 379 -3.27 -11.61 20.06
C ARG A 379 -2.35 -12.58 19.33
N LEU A 380 -2.49 -13.89 19.54
CA LEU A 380 -1.77 -14.92 18.75
C LEU A 380 -2.26 -14.95 17.29
N ARG A 381 -3.57 -14.86 17.07
CA ARG A 381 -4.16 -14.78 15.72
C ARG A 381 -3.67 -13.55 14.96
N LEU A 382 -3.77 -12.36 15.57
CA LEU A 382 -3.26 -11.10 15.00
C LEU A 382 -1.75 -11.14 14.74
N GLY A 383 -0.99 -11.90 15.53
CA GLY A 383 0.43 -12.19 15.25
C GLY A 383 0.61 -12.94 13.93
N SER A 384 -0.10 -14.05 13.74
CA SER A 384 -0.02 -14.84 12.51
C SER A 384 -0.54 -14.08 11.28
N ASP A 385 -1.63 -13.32 11.43
CA ASP A 385 -2.16 -12.46 10.36
C ASP A 385 -1.12 -11.38 9.95
N LEU A 386 -0.36 -10.83 10.91
CA LEU A 386 0.69 -9.84 10.67
C LEU A 386 1.96 -10.46 10.03
N GLU A 387 2.35 -11.67 10.42
CA GLU A 387 3.43 -12.43 9.77
C GLU A 387 3.09 -12.76 8.30
N GLN A 388 1.83 -13.16 8.03
CA GLN A 388 1.34 -13.37 6.67
C GLN A 388 1.36 -12.07 5.85
N LEU A 389 0.95 -10.94 6.45
CA LEU A 389 0.99 -9.64 5.79
C LEU A 389 2.43 -9.20 5.48
N GLN A 390 3.39 -9.44 6.39
CA GLN A 390 4.80 -9.18 6.16
C GLN A 390 5.36 -10.03 5.02
N ALA A 391 5.03 -11.33 4.97
CA ALA A 391 5.43 -12.22 3.88
C ALA A 391 4.84 -11.78 2.52
N GLN A 392 3.59 -11.28 2.50
CA GLN A 392 2.98 -10.73 1.28
C GLN A 392 3.66 -9.42 0.84
N VAL A 393 3.93 -8.50 1.77
CA VAL A 393 4.66 -7.24 1.49
C VAL A 393 6.06 -7.50 0.96
N GLN A 394 6.73 -8.56 1.44
CA GLN A 394 8.07 -8.92 0.97
C GLN A 394 8.04 -9.45 -0.48
N ARG A 395 7.11 -10.36 -0.82
CA ARG A 395 6.92 -10.81 -2.22
C ARG A 395 6.60 -9.65 -3.16
N LEU A 396 5.72 -8.72 -2.74
CA LEU A 396 5.37 -7.54 -3.53
C LEU A 396 6.55 -6.56 -3.72
N ARG A 397 7.61 -6.63 -2.92
CA ARG A 397 8.87 -5.91 -3.18
C ARG A 397 9.72 -6.63 -4.20
N GLU A 398 9.86 -7.95 -4.07
CA GLU A 398 10.60 -8.81 -5.00
C GLU A 398 9.99 -8.74 -6.42
N ASP A 399 8.65 -8.83 -6.53
CA ASP A 399 7.90 -8.62 -7.77
C ASP A 399 8.14 -7.23 -8.38
N LYS A 400 8.15 -6.18 -7.53
CA LYS A 400 8.41 -4.80 -7.96
C LYS A 400 9.84 -4.62 -8.46
N GLU A 401 10.82 -5.18 -7.77
CA GLU A 401 12.24 -5.11 -8.15
C GLU A 401 12.46 -5.84 -9.49
N HIS A 402 11.90 -7.04 -9.65
CA HIS A 402 11.89 -7.77 -10.92
C HIS A 402 11.22 -6.97 -12.06
N LEU A 403 10.03 -6.39 -11.83
CA LEU A 403 9.37 -5.51 -12.81
C LEU A 403 10.20 -4.27 -13.15
N THR A 404 10.91 -3.71 -12.17
CA THR A 404 11.80 -2.55 -12.38
C THR A 404 12.97 -2.94 -13.29
N HIS A 405 13.60 -4.10 -13.05
CA HIS A 405 14.64 -4.63 -13.93
C HIS A 405 14.13 -4.93 -15.35
N GLN A 406 12.91 -5.47 -15.50
CA GLN A 406 12.30 -5.66 -16.82
C GLN A 406 12.06 -4.33 -17.55
N VAL A 407 11.58 -3.29 -16.87
CA VAL A 407 11.39 -1.96 -17.46
C VAL A 407 12.74 -1.34 -17.87
N SER A 408 13.79 -1.46 -17.05
CA SER A 408 15.14 -1.02 -17.45
C SER A 408 15.69 -1.78 -18.66
N SER A 409 15.43 -3.10 -18.75
CA SER A 409 15.83 -3.90 -19.92
C SER A 409 15.06 -3.53 -21.18
N LEU A 410 13.77 -3.16 -21.07
CA LEU A 410 12.98 -2.67 -22.20
C LEU A 410 13.45 -1.29 -22.66
N SER A 411 13.77 -0.37 -21.73
CA SER A 411 14.32 0.95 -22.06
C SER A 411 15.62 0.82 -22.88
N GLY A 412 16.53 -0.07 -22.50
CA GLY A 412 17.77 -0.29 -23.26
C GLY A 412 17.54 -0.84 -24.68
N LEU A 413 16.50 -1.66 -24.86
CA LEU A 413 16.09 -2.15 -26.19
C LEU A 413 15.37 -1.06 -27.01
N GLU A 414 14.64 -0.15 -26.37
CA GLU A 414 14.07 1.03 -27.04
C GLU A 414 15.17 2.01 -27.50
N ASP A 415 16.21 2.22 -26.69
CA ASP A 415 17.39 3.01 -27.05
C ASP A 415 18.15 2.37 -28.23
N GLU A 416 18.41 1.05 -28.19
CA GLU A 416 19.04 0.29 -29.29
C GLU A 416 18.22 0.38 -30.59
N VAL A 417 16.90 0.21 -30.51
CA VAL A 417 15.99 0.37 -31.67
C VAL A 417 15.97 1.80 -32.19
N SER A 418 16.20 2.82 -31.35
CA SER A 418 16.34 4.21 -31.80
C SER A 418 17.66 4.44 -32.53
N GLN A 419 18.78 3.95 -31.99
CA GLN A 419 20.10 4.04 -32.65
C GLN A 419 20.07 3.35 -34.02
N LEU A 420 19.55 2.12 -34.09
CA LEU A 420 19.41 1.38 -35.36
C LEU A 420 18.49 2.08 -36.38
N ARG A 421 17.57 2.95 -35.95
CA ARG A 421 16.77 3.80 -36.85
C ARG A 421 17.58 4.98 -37.37
N GLU A 422 18.29 5.68 -36.50
CA GLU A 422 19.16 6.81 -36.89
C GLU A 422 20.27 6.35 -37.85
N GLU A 423 20.87 5.17 -37.62
CA GLU A 423 21.81 4.56 -38.55
C GLU A 423 21.17 4.22 -39.91
N ASN A 424 19.98 3.62 -39.92
CA ASN A 424 19.27 3.31 -41.17
C ASN A 424 18.87 4.59 -41.94
N GLU A 425 18.45 5.65 -41.25
CA GLU A 425 18.13 6.94 -41.87
C GLU A 425 19.39 7.62 -42.44
N SER A 426 20.50 7.59 -41.70
CA SER A 426 21.81 8.06 -42.15
C SER A 426 22.31 7.30 -43.39
N LEU A 427 22.20 5.97 -43.39
CA LEU A 427 22.56 5.12 -44.53
C LEU A 427 21.63 5.35 -45.73
N ALA A 428 20.32 5.51 -45.51
CA ALA A 428 19.36 5.82 -46.57
C ALA A 428 19.63 7.20 -47.19
N ALA A 429 19.96 8.21 -46.38
CA ALA A 429 20.36 9.53 -46.84
C ALA A 429 21.69 9.47 -47.64
N GLN A 430 22.66 8.69 -47.18
CA GLN A 430 23.93 8.49 -47.89
C GLN A 430 23.73 7.77 -49.24
N VAL A 431 22.90 6.72 -49.30
CA VAL A 431 22.52 6.06 -50.56
C VAL A 431 21.83 7.04 -51.50
N THR A 432 20.87 7.82 -50.99
CA THR A 432 20.14 8.83 -51.78
C THR A 432 21.10 9.86 -52.38
N ALA A 433 22.00 10.43 -51.57
CA ALA A 433 23.01 11.40 -52.02
C ALA A 433 24.03 10.82 -53.03
N VAL A 434 24.26 9.51 -53.04
CA VAL A 434 25.06 8.82 -54.06
C VAL A 434 24.27 8.59 -55.34
N THR A 435 22.98 8.25 -55.26
CA THR A 435 22.11 8.00 -56.43
C THR A 435 21.58 9.26 -57.10
N GLU A 436 21.46 10.39 -56.39
CA GLU A 436 20.99 11.67 -56.95
C GLU A 436 22.07 12.47 -57.70
N ARG A 437 23.30 11.94 -57.84
CA ARG A 437 24.32 12.56 -58.71
C ARG A 437 23.80 12.61 -60.16
N PRO A 438 23.57 13.82 -60.75
CA PRO A 438 22.92 13.91 -62.06
C PRO A 438 23.75 13.28 -63.17
N ALA A 439 23.11 12.49 -64.03
CA ALA A 439 23.72 11.88 -65.22
C ALA A 439 23.93 12.89 -66.36
N ALA A 440 24.58 14.01 -66.06
CA ALA A 440 24.60 15.22 -66.88
C ALA A 440 26.01 15.81 -67.05
N GLU A 441 27.00 14.98 -67.40
CA GLU A 441 28.08 15.43 -68.28
C GLU A 441 28.74 14.25 -69.02
N GLY A 442 28.84 14.36 -70.34
CA GLY A 442 29.39 13.32 -71.19
C GLY A 442 30.00 13.91 -72.45
N ARG A 443 31.31 13.65 -72.62
CA ARG A 443 32.23 14.17 -73.66
C ARG A 443 32.75 15.59 -73.40
N GLU A 444 34.06 15.68 -73.16
CA GLU A 444 34.99 15.92 -74.27
C GLU A 444 36.29 15.10 -74.03
N ASN A 445 37.16 15.00 -75.04
CA ASN A 445 38.38 14.19 -74.96
C ASN A 445 39.61 15.03 -74.59
N GLY A 446 40.26 14.65 -73.50
CA GLY A 446 41.71 14.73 -73.33
C GLY A 446 42.33 16.11 -73.08
N ASP A 447 42.91 16.27 -71.89
CA ASP A 447 44.31 16.72 -71.82
C ASP A 447 45.05 15.97 -70.70
N LEU A 448 46.38 15.95 -70.76
CA LEU A 448 47.27 15.35 -69.77
C LEU A 448 47.57 16.36 -68.67
N HIS A 449 46.78 16.31 -67.59
CA HIS A 449 47.14 16.92 -66.31
C HIS A 449 47.05 15.89 -65.19
N TYR A 450 48.18 15.70 -64.50
CA TYR A 450 48.15 15.19 -63.14
C TYR A 450 47.59 16.32 -62.26
N PRO A 451 46.42 16.17 -61.61
CA PRO A 451 46.05 17.09 -60.55
C PRO A 451 47.04 16.89 -59.39
N GLU A 452 47.57 17.97 -58.84
CA GLU A 452 48.29 17.90 -57.56
C GLU A 452 47.32 17.36 -56.49
N GLU A 453 47.75 16.38 -55.70
CA GLU A 453 46.86 15.71 -54.74
C GLU A 453 46.38 16.68 -53.66
N ASP A 454 45.13 17.11 -53.82
CA ASP A 454 44.54 18.16 -53.01
C ASP A 454 44.34 17.69 -51.57
N LYS A 455 45.17 18.23 -50.65
CA LYS A 455 45.38 17.71 -49.29
C LYS A 455 44.11 17.62 -48.45
N ALA A 456 43.06 18.36 -48.82
CA ALA A 456 41.73 18.27 -48.23
C ALA A 456 41.11 16.86 -48.34
N THR A 457 41.37 16.14 -49.44
CA THR A 457 40.84 14.77 -49.65
C THR A 457 41.54 13.75 -48.76
N PHE A 458 42.87 13.83 -48.65
CA PHE A 458 43.66 12.97 -47.78
C PHE A 458 43.32 13.18 -46.30
N ILE A 459 43.13 14.44 -45.86
CA ILE A 459 42.71 14.77 -44.50
C ILE A 459 41.33 14.16 -44.17
N ASN A 460 40.36 14.23 -45.09
CA ASN A 460 39.06 13.59 -44.89
C ASN A 460 39.12 12.05 -44.89
N HIS A 461 40.08 11.44 -45.60
CA HIS A 461 40.26 9.99 -45.53
C HIS A 461 40.94 9.58 -44.22
N ASP A 462 41.96 10.31 -43.78
CA ASP A 462 42.68 10.10 -42.52
C ASP A 462 41.78 10.28 -41.28
N THR A 463 40.85 11.24 -41.28
CA THR A 463 39.86 11.37 -40.19
C THR A 463 38.83 10.25 -40.20
N VAL A 464 38.32 9.83 -41.36
CA VAL A 464 37.36 8.70 -41.47
C VAL A 464 38.03 7.37 -41.11
N VAL A 465 39.31 7.17 -41.47
CA VAL A 465 40.10 6.02 -41.04
C VAL A 465 40.26 6.02 -39.52
N LYS A 466 40.70 7.13 -38.91
CA LYS A 466 40.84 7.23 -37.44
C LYS A 466 39.52 7.02 -36.69
N GLN A 467 38.40 7.50 -37.22
CA GLN A 467 37.07 7.21 -36.67
C GLN A 467 36.75 5.72 -36.72
N LYS A 468 36.98 5.06 -37.87
CA LYS A 468 36.77 3.61 -38.02
C LYS A 468 37.71 2.79 -37.16
N ASP A 469 38.98 3.16 -37.04
CA ASP A 469 39.95 2.49 -36.17
C ASP A 469 39.51 2.60 -34.70
N SER A 470 39.05 3.78 -34.25
CA SER A 470 38.53 3.96 -32.88
C SER A 470 37.23 3.17 -32.61
N LEU A 471 36.37 3.02 -33.61
CA LEU A 471 35.16 2.20 -33.53
C LEU A 471 35.52 0.70 -33.49
N ILE A 472 36.50 0.27 -34.29
CA ILE A 472 37.05 -1.10 -34.27
C ILE A 472 37.67 -1.39 -32.89
N GLU A 473 38.37 -0.43 -32.29
CA GLU A 473 38.96 -0.58 -30.95
C GLU A 473 37.87 -0.68 -29.86
N SER A 474 36.80 0.12 -29.92
CA SER A 474 35.65 0.00 -29.01
C SER A 474 34.95 -1.35 -29.14
N LEU A 475 34.55 -1.74 -30.37
CA LEU A 475 33.91 -3.03 -30.64
C LEU A 475 34.81 -4.22 -30.28
N THR A 476 36.13 -4.09 -30.41
CA THR A 476 37.09 -5.11 -29.94
C THR A 476 37.16 -5.17 -28.42
N SER A 477 37.06 -4.04 -27.72
CA SER A 477 36.96 -3.99 -26.26
C SER A 477 35.67 -4.65 -25.77
N GLU A 478 34.52 -4.25 -26.31
CA GLU A 478 33.19 -4.79 -26.00
C GLU A 478 33.10 -6.29 -26.30
N LEU A 479 33.60 -6.75 -27.44
CA LEU A 479 33.64 -8.18 -27.79
C LEU A 479 34.55 -8.97 -26.84
N ASN A 480 35.64 -8.40 -26.32
CA ASN A 480 36.43 -9.03 -25.27
C ASN A 480 35.70 -9.07 -23.93
N ILE A 481 34.96 -8.02 -23.54
CA ILE A 481 34.13 -7.98 -22.33
C ILE A 481 33.05 -9.06 -22.40
N HIS A 482 32.26 -9.10 -23.48
CA HIS A 482 31.24 -10.13 -23.70
C HIS A 482 31.83 -11.55 -23.73
N LYS A 483 33.03 -11.72 -24.29
CA LYS A 483 33.76 -13.00 -24.26
C LYS A 483 34.17 -13.41 -22.83
N THR A 484 34.64 -12.47 -22.00
CA THR A 484 34.95 -12.77 -20.59
C THR A 484 33.69 -13.11 -19.78
N GLU A 485 32.58 -12.40 -20.00
CA GLU A 485 31.32 -12.70 -19.32
C GLU A 485 30.70 -14.03 -19.80
N THR A 486 30.84 -14.36 -21.09
CA THR A 486 30.45 -15.68 -21.62
C THR A 486 31.23 -16.81 -20.95
N SER A 487 32.54 -16.65 -20.75
CA SER A 487 33.34 -17.62 -19.99
C SER A 487 32.88 -17.70 -18.52
N ARG A 488 32.66 -16.56 -17.86
CA ARG A 488 32.20 -16.50 -16.45
C ARG A 488 30.86 -17.21 -16.25
N LEU A 489 29.90 -16.97 -17.15
CA LEU A 489 28.59 -17.62 -17.14
C LEU A 489 28.67 -19.11 -17.48
N SER A 490 29.62 -19.53 -18.32
CA SER A 490 29.86 -20.96 -18.58
C SER A 490 30.41 -21.67 -17.34
N GLU A 491 31.39 -21.08 -16.65
CA GLU A 491 31.95 -21.62 -15.40
C GLU A 491 30.88 -21.70 -14.30
N GLU A 492 30.08 -20.65 -14.13
CA GLU A 492 28.99 -20.60 -13.16
C GLU A 492 27.89 -21.65 -13.45
N LEU A 493 27.59 -21.89 -14.74
CA LEU A 493 26.62 -22.90 -15.17
C LEU A 493 27.13 -24.33 -14.99
N ASP A 494 28.43 -24.59 -15.20
CA ASP A 494 29.03 -25.91 -14.94
C ASP A 494 29.18 -26.19 -13.44
N VAL A 495 29.52 -25.20 -12.61
CA VAL A 495 29.45 -25.30 -11.14
C VAL A 495 28.02 -25.59 -10.68
N GLN A 496 27.00 -24.99 -11.30
CA GLN A 496 25.60 -25.26 -10.95
C GLN A 496 25.14 -26.66 -11.42
N ARG A 497 25.64 -27.16 -12.55
CA ARG A 497 25.46 -28.56 -12.97
C ARG A 497 26.08 -29.54 -11.97
N GLU A 498 27.29 -29.28 -11.48
CA GLU A 498 27.94 -30.13 -10.47
C GLU A 498 27.14 -30.18 -9.16
N LYS A 499 26.68 -29.03 -8.65
CA LYS A 499 25.77 -28.97 -7.49
C LYS A 499 24.48 -29.76 -7.70
N ASN A 500 23.85 -29.64 -8.87
CA ASN A 500 22.62 -30.38 -9.19
C ASN A 500 22.87 -31.89 -9.29
N ASN A 501 24.01 -32.32 -9.83
CA ASN A 501 24.42 -33.72 -9.86
C ASN A 501 24.66 -34.28 -8.45
N LEU A 502 25.31 -33.50 -7.57
CA LEU A 502 25.51 -33.85 -6.16
C LEU A 502 24.18 -33.92 -5.39
N ALA A 503 23.26 -32.98 -5.63
CA ALA A 503 21.92 -33.00 -5.03
C ALA A 503 21.11 -34.24 -5.48
N ASN A 504 21.13 -34.56 -6.78
CA ASN A 504 20.48 -35.77 -7.30
C ASN A 504 21.11 -37.05 -6.71
N ALA A 505 22.44 -37.10 -6.58
CA ALA A 505 23.12 -38.23 -5.94
C ALA A 505 22.74 -38.37 -4.46
N LEU A 506 22.57 -37.27 -3.73
CA LEU A 506 22.11 -37.26 -2.35
C LEU A 506 20.67 -37.81 -2.23
N VAL A 507 19.76 -37.39 -3.13
CA VAL A 507 18.37 -37.88 -3.18
C VAL A 507 18.31 -39.39 -3.44
N VAL A 508 19.10 -39.88 -4.41
CA VAL A 508 19.20 -41.32 -4.70
C VAL A 508 19.71 -42.09 -3.47
N LEU A 509 20.76 -41.60 -2.81
CA LEU A 509 21.30 -42.22 -1.60
C LEU A 509 20.26 -42.27 -0.46
N SER A 510 19.46 -41.22 -0.26
CA SER A 510 18.36 -41.26 0.72
C SER A 510 17.29 -42.31 0.36
N SER A 511 16.86 -42.42 -0.90
CA SER A 511 15.89 -43.46 -1.30
C SER A 511 16.42 -44.87 -1.05
N THR A 512 17.71 -45.14 -1.35
CA THR A 512 18.31 -46.45 -1.09
C THR A 512 18.50 -46.77 0.40
N ALA A 513 18.52 -45.76 1.26
CA ALA A 513 18.58 -45.96 2.72
C ALA A 513 17.21 -46.34 3.30
N GLU A 514 16.13 -45.72 2.80
CA GLU A 514 14.75 -46.03 3.22
C GLU A 514 14.33 -47.45 2.79
N ASP A 515 14.62 -47.86 1.56
CA ASP A 515 14.40 -49.25 1.10
C ASP A 515 15.18 -50.28 1.95
N GLY A 516 16.41 -49.93 2.35
CA GLY A 516 17.25 -50.78 3.20
C GLY A 516 16.71 -51.01 4.62
N GLU A 517 16.12 -49.99 5.26
CA GLU A 517 15.45 -50.18 6.57
C GLU A 517 14.17 -51.03 6.46
N ILE A 518 13.47 -50.97 5.32
CA ILE A 518 12.25 -51.74 5.08
C ILE A 518 12.58 -53.24 4.96
N GLU A 519 13.61 -53.62 4.19
CA GLU A 519 13.98 -55.04 4.01
C GLU A 519 14.48 -55.68 5.32
N VAL A 520 15.19 -54.92 6.16
CA VAL A 520 15.62 -55.37 7.50
C VAL A 520 14.42 -55.61 8.43
N ARG A 521 13.37 -54.77 8.39
CA ARG A 521 12.16 -54.98 9.21
C ARG A 521 11.34 -56.20 8.80
N ILE A 522 11.32 -56.56 7.52
CA ILE A 522 10.57 -57.72 7.02
C ILE A 522 11.21 -59.06 7.45
N SER A 523 12.51 -59.05 7.77
CA SER A 523 13.27 -60.26 8.14
C SER A 523 13.22 -60.61 9.64
N VAL A 524 12.42 -59.91 10.47
CA VAL A 524 12.35 -60.10 11.93
C VAL A 524 10.88 -60.16 12.42
N GLY A 525 10.01 -60.82 11.64
CA GLY A 525 8.60 -61.09 11.97
C GLY A 525 8.31 -62.58 12.11
#